data_AF-A0A1C4J226-F1
#
_entry.id   AF-A0A1C4J226-F1
#
_cell.length_a   1.000
_cell.length_b   1.000
_cell.length_c   1.000
_cell.angle_alpha   90.00
_cell.angle_beta   90.00
_cell.angle_gamma   90.00
#
_symmetry.space_group_name_H-M   'P 1'
#
loop_
_entity.id
_entity.type
_entity.pdbx_description
1 polymer ?
#
loop_
_entity_poly.entity_id
_entity_poly.type
_entity_poly.pdbx_seq_one_letter_code
_entity_poly.pdbx_strand_id
1 'polypeptide(L)' 'MGVFRKSPAEKQAIADMKAADQALNDNTDRESRAGIFDETPEYQRLNAAANEAASKVSWRHGGTRR' A
#
# COMPACT_ATOMS: atom_id res chain seq x y z
N MET A 1 21.02 24.94 0.20
CA MET A 1 20.74 23.49 0.03
C MET A 1 19.96 23.01 1.25
N GLY A 2 18.62 23.00 1.22
CA GLY A 2 17.88 22.41 2.34
C GLY A 2 16.44 22.84 2.41
N VAL A 3 15.54 22.03 1.83
CA VAL A 3 14.10 21.92 2.19
C VAL A 3 13.48 20.78 1.36
N PHE A 4 13.93 19.54 1.56
CA PHE A 4 13.22 18.35 1.08
C PHE A 4 12.65 17.55 2.25
N ARG A 5 12.16 18.23 3.29
CA ARG A 5 11.44 17.56 4.38
C ARG A 5 10.00 17.35 3.92
N LYS A 6 9.62 16.08 3.76
CA LYS A 6 8.24 15.63 3.49
C LYS A 6 7.26 16.37 4.40
N SER A 7 6.16 16.85 3.82
CA SER A 7 5.07 17.41 4.62
C SER A 7 4.49 16.33 5.56
N PRO A 8 3.90 16.73 6.71
CA PRO A 8 3.22 15.77 7.59
C PRO A 8 2.16 14.93 6.85
N ALA A 9 1.45 15.54 5.90
CA ALA A 9 0.46 14.87 5.06
C ALA A 9 1.08 13.79 4.17
N GLU A 10 2.22 14.06 3.54
CA GLU A 10 2.93 13.04 2.75
C GLU A 10 3.48 11.90 3.60
N LYS A 11 3.95 12.19 4.82
CA LYS A 11 4.38 11.15 5.75
C LYS A 11 3.23 10.23 6.12
N GLN A 12 2.05 10.81 6.39
CA GLN A 12 0.86 10.02 6.69
C GLN A 12 0.43 9.19 5.49
N ALA A 13 0.36 9.77 4.29
CA ALA A 13 0.00 9.04 3.08
C ALA A 13 0.95 7.86 2.79
N ILE A 14 2.25 8.04 3.01
CA ILE A 14 3.24 6.95 2.87
C ILE A 14 3.06 5.89 3.96
N ALA A 15 2.75 6.29 5.19
CA ALA A 15 2.47 5.34 6.27
C ALA A 15 1.20 4.53 5.98
N ASP A 16 0.14 5.18 5.49
CA ASP A 16 -1.11 4.55 5.11
C ASP A 16 -0.91 3.56 3.95
N MET A 17 -0.13 3.94 2.93
CA MET A 17 0.25 3.06 1.82
C MET A 17 0.98 1.82 2.33
N LYS A 18 1.99 1.99 3.19
CA LYS A 18 2.73 0.88 3.76
C LYS A 18 1.87 -0.03 4.64
N ALA A 19 0.93 0.53 5.39
CA ALA A 19 0.02 -0.24 6.22
C ALA A 19 -0.95 -1.07 5.36
N ALA A 20 -1.44 -0.51 4.24
CA ALA A 20 -2.27 -1.22 3.29
C ALA A 20 -1.49 -2.33 2.57
N ASP A 21 -0.26 -2.07 2.13
CA ASP A 21 0.63 -3.07 1.53
C ASP A 21 0.96 -4.20 2.52
N GLN A 22 1.21 -3.87 3.79
CA GLN A 22 1.44 -4.86 4.84
C GLN A 22 0.21 -5.76 5.02
N ALA A 23 -0.98 -5.17 5.10
CA ALA A 23 -2.22 -5.94 5.25
C ALA A 23 -2.47 -6.86 4.05
N LEU A 24 -2.16 -6.41 2.83
CA LEU A 24 -2.23 -7.23 1.63
C LEU A 24 -1.25 -8.40 1.71
N ASN A 25 0.01 -8.15 2.05
CA ASN A 25 1.02 -9.20 2.17
C ASN A 25 0.69 -10.20 3.27
N ASP A 26 0.21 -9.75 4.43
CA ASP A 26 -0.18 -10.63 5.53
C ASP A 26 -1.36 -11.54 5.14
N ASN A 27 -2.31 -11.02 4.36
CA ASN A 27 -3.42 -11.79 3.80
C ASN A 27 -2.92 -12.80 2.75
N THR A 28 -2.10 -12.37 1.81
CA THR A 28 -1.50 -13.26 0.79
C THR A 28 -0.64 -14.35 1.44
N ASP A 29 0.13 -14.04 2.47
CA ASP A 29 0.90 -15.03 3.24
C ASP A 29 -0.01 -16.03 3.93
N ARG A 30 -1.13 -15.57 4.49
CA ARG A 30 -2.14 -16.44 5.11
C ARG A 30 -2.80 -17.35 4.08
N GLU A 31 -3.20 -16.81 2.93
CA GLU A 31 -3.79 -17.54 1.82
C GLU A 31 -2.81 -18.58 1.27
N SER A 32 -1.56 -18.19 1.02
CA SER A 32 -0.50 -19.08 0.56
C SER A 32 -0.23 -20.20 1.55
N ARG A 33 -0.19 -19.92 2.86
CA ARG A 33 -0.07 -20.94 3.92
C ARG A 33 -1.27 -21.88 3.97
N ALA A 34 -2.45 -21.39 3.60
CA ALA A 34 -3.67 -22.21 3.48
C ALA A 34 -3.74 -22.95 2.13
N GLY A 35 -2.78 -22.74 1.23
CA GLY A 35 -2.79 -23.32 -0.12
C GLY A 35 -3.77 -22.67 -1.08
N ILE A 36 -4.27 -21.47 -0.75
CA ILE A 36 -5.16 -20.66 -1.58
C ILE A 36 -4.28 -19.76 -2.45
N PHE A 37 -4.43 -19.89 -3.76
CA PHE A 37 -3.65 -19.14 -4.77
C PHE A 37 -4.55 -18.37 -5.74
N ASP A 38 -5.86 -18.54 -5.62
CA ASP A 38 -6.89 -17.84 -6.35
C ASP A 38 -7.16 -16.44 -5.77
N GLU A 39 -7.58 -15.51 -6.63
CA GLU A 39 -7.95 -14.16 -6.19
C GLU A 39 -9.17 -14.23 -5.28
N THR A 40 -8.95 -14.01 -3.98
CA THR A 40 -10.04 -13.96 -3.03
C THR A 40 -10.69 -12.57 -3.02
N PRO A 41 -11.96 -12.48 -2.59
CA PRO A 41 -12.61 -11.20 -2.36
C PRO A 41 -11.88 -10.33 -1.31
N GLU A 42 -11.15 -10.94 -0.37
CA GLU A 42 -10.36 -10.22 0.63
C GLU A 42 -9.10 -9.62 0.00
N TYR A 43 -8.37 -10.40 -0.80
CA TYR A 43 -7.25 -9.92 -1.60
C TYR A 43 -7.66 -8.73 -2.49
N GLN A 44 -8.79 -8.83 -3.21
CA GLN A 44 -9.27 -7.74 -4.07
C GLN A 44 -9.58 -6.46 -3.29
N ARG A 45 -10.20 -6.58 -2.10
CA ARG A 45 -10.47 -5.42 -1.24
C ARG A 45 -9.19 -4.76 -0.73
N LEU A 46 -8.23 -5.57 -0.26
CA LEU A 46 -6.95 -5.08 0.25
C LEU A 46 -6.11 -4.46 -0.87
N ASN A 47 -6.09 -5.07 -2.04
CA ASN A 47 -5.39 -4.55 -3.21
C ASN A 47 -6.01 -3.22 -3.70
N ALA A 48 -7.34 -3.09 -3.67
CA ALA A 48 -8.00 -1.82 -3.98
C ALA A 48 -7.60 -0.72 -2.97
N ALA A 49 -7.57 -1.03 -1.68
CA ALA A 49 -7.15 -0.09 -0.64
C ALA A 49 -5.68 0.32 -0.79
N ALA A 50 -4.79 -0.63 -1.08
CA ALA A 50 -3.38 -0.37 -1.36
C ALA A 50 -3.20 0.54 -2.59
N ASN A 51 -3.92 0.28 -3.67
CA ASN A 51 -3.89 1.13 -4.87
C ASN A 51 -4.44 2.53 -4.61
N GLU A 52 -5.52 2.67 -3.83
CA GLU A 52 -6.05 3.99 -3.45
C GLU A 52 -5.04 4.78 -2.61
N ALA A 53 -4.38 4.12 -1.65
CA ALA A 53 -3.33 4.74 -0.85
C ALA A 53 -2.11 5.13 -1.71
N ALA A 54 -1.68 4.26 -2.61
CA ALA A 54 -0.59 4.52 -3.55
C ALA A 54 -0.91 5.71 -4.48
N SER A 55 -2.18 5.89 -4.88
CA SER A 55 -2.61 7.03 -5.71
C SER A 55 -2.46 8.40 -5.01
N LYS A 56 -2.37 8.41 -3.67
CA LYS A 56 -2.17 9.61 -2.87
C LYS A 56 -0.69 9.95 -2.72
N VAL A 57 0.20 8.98 -2.91
CA VAL A 57 1.66 9.06 -2.72
C VAL A 57 2.37 9.29 -4.06
N SER A 58 3.37 10.17 -4.08
CA SER A 58 4.15 10.43 -5.29
C SER A 58 4.98 9.23 -5.73
N TRP A 59 5.23 9.11 -7.03
CA TRP A 59 6.06 8.05 -7.61
C TRP A 59 7.47 8.00 -7.02
N ARG A 60 8.06 9.15 -6.63
CA ARG A 60 9.36 9.22 -5.94
C ARG A 60 9.37 8.54 -4.56
N HIS A 61 8.21 8.18 -4.03
CA HIS A 61 8.04 7.57 -2.72
C HIS A 61 7.36 6.20 -2.76
N GLY A 62 7.23 5.61 -3.96
CA GLY A 62 6.65 4.28 -4.16
C GLY A 62 5.16 4.27 -4.47
N GLY A 63 4.52 5.43 -4.56
CA GLY A 63 3.13 5.53 -5.01
C GLY A 63 2.98 5.63 -6.53
N THR A 64 1.75 5.90 -6.99
CA THR A 64 1.39 6.00 -8.41
C THR A 64 1.05 7.42 -8.85
N ARG A 65 1.07 8.40 -7.93
CA ARG A 65 0.81 9.81 -8.23
C ARG A 65 1.96 10.43 -9.01
N ARG A 66 1.65 10.97 -10.19
CA ARG A 66 2.58 11.74 -11.03
C ARG A 66 2.82 13.14 -10.49
#